data_AF-A0AAV9I3W1-F1
#
_entry.id   AF-A0AAV9I3W1-F1
#
_cell.length_a   1.000
_cell.length_b   1.000
_cell.length_c   1.000
_cell.angle_alpha   90.00
_cell.angle_beta   90.00
_cell.angle_gamma   90.00
#
_symmetry.space_group_name_H-M   'P 1'
#
loop_
_entity.id
_entity.type
_entity.pdbx_description
1 polymer ?
#
loop_
_entity_poly.entity_id
_entity_poly.type
_entity_poly.pdbx_seq_one_letter_code
_entity_poly.pdbx_strand_id
1 'polypeptide(L)'
;MARRIIGAYMSDATVASLFSVKMLFYLTILAFSITIVGLMGKSSDGIWVHSVPAKDEYCAYKSSLQVNHHGIASYCKYIMAVAAIGLVISFFEFWYAFLGIFFKWQQKLWYIESAINVFFWAWWLVGAIVATAARPSTGMLNLHNNRTEVNAVEALLWANMCLYFFNIFLAFLIYWVGETGGWIPTVADYRVLTSVEKDQTLSKGAEMHQEESA
;
A
#
# COMPACT_ATOMS: atom_id res chain seq x y z
N MET A 1 -25.53 6.42 28.28
CA MET A 1 -25.98 6.79 26.90
C MET A 1 -25.04 7.81 26.25
N ALA A 2 -24.69 8.93 26.90
CA ALA A 2 -23.77 9.95 26.35
C ALA A 2 -22.36 9.43 25.97
N ARG A 3 -21.75 8.52 26.74
CA ARG A 3 -20.45 7.90 26.39
C ARG A 3 -20.46 7.07 25.10
N ARG A 4 -21.58 6.40 24.78
CA ARG A 4 -21.72 5.62 23.53
C ARG A 4 -21.88 6.55 22.32
N ILE A 5 -22.57 7.67 22.49
CA ILE A 5 -22.79 8.65 21.43
C ILE A 5 -21.47 9.38 21.10
N ILE A 6 -20.74 9.85 22.12
CA ILE A 6 -19.42 10.49 21.94
C ILE A 6 -18.41 9.48 21.34
N GLY A 7 -18.41 8.23 21.79
CA GLY A 7 -17.56 7.17 21.22
C GLY A 7 -17.88 6.86 19.75
N ALA A 8 -19.17 6.89 19.35
CA ALA A 8 -19.57 6.70 17.95
C ALA A 8 -19.13 7.87 17.05
N TYR A 9 -19.28 9.12 17.51
CA TYR A 9 -18.82 10.30 16.75
C TYR A 9 -17.29 10.39 16.67
N MET A 10 -16.56 10.04 17.73
CA MET A 10 -15.09 9.99 17.71
C MET A 10 -14.58 8.85 16.81
N SER A 11 -15.27 7.71 16.78
CA SER A 11 -14.94 6.59 15.87
C SER A 11 -15.09 7.01 14.40
N ASP A 12 -16.20 7.64 14.03
CA ASP A 12 -16.44 8.07 12.64
C ASP A 12 -15.40 9.12 12.17
N ALA A 13 -15.04 10.08 13.03
CA ALA A 13 -14.01 11.07 12.70
C ALA A 13 -12.61 10.45 12.56
N THR A 14 -12.29 9.44 13.39
CA THR A 14 -11.00 8.73 13.34
C THR A 14 -10.91 7.83 12.11
N VAL A 15 -11.99 7.16 11.73
CA VAL A 15 -12.06 6.39 10.49
C VAL A 15 -11.84 7.31 9.28
N ALA A 16 -12.52 8.46 9.23
CA ALA A 16 -12.37 9.42 8.14
C ALA A 16 -10.94 9.96 8.02
N SER A 17 -10.26 10.22 9.15
CA SER A 17 -8.86 10.65 9.13
C SER A 17 -7.91 9.55 8.66
N LEU A 18 -8.15 8.29 9.04
CA LEU A 18 -7.38 7.15 8.55
C LEU A 18 -7.55 6.94 7.03
N PHE A 19 -8.77 7.08 6.49
CA PHE A 19 -9.00 7.08 5.04
C PHE A 19 -8.28 8.24 4.35
N SER A 20 -8.21 9.42 4.99
CA SER A 20 -7.48 10.58 4.45
C SER A 20 -5.97 10.35 4.39
N VAL A 21 -5.39 9.71 5.43
CA VAL A 21 -3.97 9.31 5.43
C VAL A 21 -3.72 8.28 4.32
N LYS A 22 -4.62 7.31 4.16
CA LYS A 22 -4.54 6.32 3.09
C LYS A 22 -4.58 6.96 1.70
N MET A 23 -5.46 7.94 1.48
CA MET A 23 -5.47 8.72 0.24
C MET A 23 -4.14 9.44 0.01
N LEU A 24 -3.53 10.02 1.04
CA LEU A 24 -2.23 10.68 0.93
C LEU A 24 -1.13 9.70 0.52
N PHE A 25 -1.17 8.46 1.01
CA PHE A 25 -0.25 7.42 0.55
C PHE A 25 -0.46 7.08 -0.92
N TYR A 26 -1.71 6.83 -1.36
CA TYR A 26 -1.98 6.57 -2.78
C TYR A 26 -1.62 7.76 -3.69
N LEU A 27 -1.86 9.00 -3.24
CA LEU A 27 -1.44 10.20 -3.97
C LEU A 27 0.09 10.29 -4.11
N THR A 28 0.81 9.93 -3.05
CA THR A 28 2.28 9.88 -3.05
C THR A 28 2.78 8.80 -4.02
N ILE A 29 2.17 7.62 -4.00
CA ILE A 29 2.48 6.52 -4.92
C ILE A 29 2.21 6.94 -6.37
N LEU A 30 1.11 7.64 -6.64
CA LEU A 30 0.79 8.18 -7.95
C LEU A 30 1.87 9.17 -8.42
N ALA A 31 2.26 10.12 -7.58
CA ALA A 31 3.31 11.09 -7.89
C ALA A 31 4.66 10.40 -8.18
N PHE A 32 5.02 9.40 -7.37
CA PHE A 32 6.24 8.62 -7.57
C PHE A 32 6.19 7.80 -8.85
N SER A 33 5.05 7.18 -9.16
CA SER A 33 4.85 6.41 -10.39
C SER A 33 4.92 7.30 -11.63
N ILE A 34 4.29 8.49 -11.59
CA ILE A 34 4.41 9.51 -12.65
C ILE A 34 5.86 9.94 -12.82
N THR A 35 6.59 10.15 -11.71
CA THR A 35 8.00 10.55 -11.75
C THR A 35 8.85 9.46 -12.40
N ILE A 36 8.66 8.18 -12.03
CA ILE A 36 9.36 7.05 -12.67
C ILE A 36 9.03 7.00 -14.16
N VAL A 37 7.74 7.09 -14.54
CA VAL A 37 7.32 7.10 -15.95
C VAL A 37 7.88 8.31 -16.70
N GLY A 38 7.95 9.49 -16.09
CA GLY A 38 8.48 10.71 -16.70
C GLY A 38 9.99 10.65 -16.91
N LEU A 39 10.73 10.17 -15.91
CA LEU A 39 12.18 9.97 -15.99
C LEU A 39 12.55 8.89 -17.03
N MET A 40 11.73 7.85 -17.14
CA MET A 40 11.98 6.71 -18.03
C MET A 40 11.30 6.84 -19.41
N GLY A 41 10.38 7.79 -19.59
CA GLY A 41 9.50 7.94 -20.76
C GLY A 41 9.70 9.23 -21.57
N LYS A 42 10.62 10.12 -21.20
CA LYS A 42 10.94 11.32 -21.99
C LYS A 42 11.44 10.93 -23.38
N SER A 43 10.66 11.26 -24.42
CA SER A 43 10.78 10.77 -25.80
C SER A 43 11.31 11.80 -26.81
N SER A 44 11.70 13.02 -26.42
CA SER A 44 12.47 13.90 -27.32
C SER A 44 13.89 13.38 -27.57
N ASP A 45 14.34 12.45 -26.72
CA ASP A 45 15.66 11.79 -26.67
C ASP A 45 15.43 10.26 -26.67
N GLY A 46 14.79 9.75 -27.72
CA GLY A 46 14.15 8.42 -27.74
C GLY A 46 15.07 7.21 -27.50
N ILE A 47 15.04 6.68 -26.26
CA ILE A 47 15.69 5.44 -25.81
C ILE A 47 15.07 4.16 -26.44
N TRP A 48 14.04 4.29 -27.27
CA TRP A 48 13.31 3.16 -27.86
C TRP A 48 13.31 3.14 -29.39
N VAL A 49 13.86 4.16 -30.04
CA VAL A 49 13.78 4.33 -31.52
C VAL A 49 15.14 4.14 -32.20
N HIS A 50 16.25 4.05 -31.48
CA HIS A 50 17.56 3.86 -32.10
C HIS A 50 18.13 2.49 -31.78
N SER A 51 18.09 1.60 -32.77
CA SER A 51 18.81 0.33 -32.83
C SER A 51 20.35 0.49 -32.91
N VAL A 52 20.90 1.58 -32.35
CA VAL A 52 22.33 1.94 -32.26
C VAL A 52 22.45 2.81 -31.00
N PRO A 53 23.40 2.57 -30.07
CA PRO A 53 23.33 3.16 -28.75
C PRO A 53 23.72 4.64 -28.83
N ALA A 54 22.76 5.53 -28.67
CA ALA A 54 23.07 6.93 -28.37
C ALA A 54 23.61 7.00 -26.93
N LYS A 55 24.56 7.90 -26.71
CA LYS A 55 25.46 8.03 -25.55
C LYS A 55 24.77 8.29 -24.20
N ASP A 56 23.44 8.42 -24.21
CA ASP A 56 22.64 9.00 -23.13
C ASP A 56 21.53 8.06 -22.63
N GLU A 57 21.45 6.84 -23.16
CA GLU A 57 20.45 5.85 -22.72
C GLU A 57 20.89 5.18 -21.42
N TYR A 58 20.29 5.60 -20.29
CA TYR A 58 20.43 4.94 -18.98
C TYR A 58 20.21 3.40 -19.08
N CYS A 59 19.37 3.00 -20.03
CA CYS A 59 18.95 1.63 -20.33
C CYS A 59 19.92 0.82 -21.19
N ALA A 60 21.12 1.31 -21.50
CA ALA A 60 22.09 0.61 -22.35
C ALA A 60 23.25 -0.06 -21.57
N TYR A 61 23.35 0.18 -20.26
CA TYR A 61 24.54 -0.18 -19.48
C TYR A 61 24.23 -1.19 -18.37
N LYS A 62 24.68 -2.44 -18.51
CA LYS A 62 24.74 -3.41 -17.41
C LYS A 62 26.14 -3.37 -16.76
N SER A 63 26.18 -3.55 -15.45
CA SER A 63 27.27 -3.57 -14.43
C SER A 63 28.78 -3.59 -14.79
N SER A 64 29.21 -3.83 -16.03
CA SER A 64 30.62 -3.77 -16.42
C SER A 64 30.77 -3.62 -17.94
N LEU A 65 31.08 -2.41 -18.43
CA LEU A 65 31.74 -2.11 -19.71
C LEU A 65 31.19 -2.69 -21.04
N GLN A 66 30.10 -3.47 -21.05
CA GLN A 66 29.54 -4.08 -22.25
C GLN A 66 28.15 -3.52 -22.54
N VAL A 67 28.05 -2.83 -23.68
CA VAL A 67 26.78 -2.49 -24.33
C VAL A 67 26.17 -3.80 -24.84
N ASN A 68 25.25 -4.37 -24.09
CA ASN A 68 24.63 -5.63 -24.47
C ASN A 68 23.34 -5.34 -25.26
N HIS A 69 23.48 -5.19 -26.58
CA HIS A 69 22.41 -4.76 -27.49
C HIS A 69 21.15 -5.64 -27.51
N HIS A 70 21.17 -6.83 -26.91
CA HIS A 70 20.03 -7.76 -26.94
C HIS A 70 19.38 -8.02 -25.57
N GLY A 71 19.95 -7.53 -24.46
CA GLY A 71 19.44 -7.83 -23.11
C GLY A 71 18.85 -6.65 -22.32
N ILE A 72 19.15 -5.40 -22.69
CA ILE A 72 19.00 -4.25 -21.77
C ILE A 72 17.78 -3.37 -22.09
N ALA A 73 17.30 -3.41 -23.34
CA ALA A 73 16.02 -2.82 -23.75
C ALA A 73 14.81 -3.48 -23.05
N SER A 74 14.95 -4.70 -22.51
CA SER A 74 13.85 -5.36 -21.78
C SER A 74 13.68 -4.81 -20.35
N TYR A 75 14.75 -4.35 -19.71
CA TYR A 75 14.73 -3.93 -18.31
C TYR A 75 13.98 -2.60 -18.14
N CYS A 76 14.29 -1.59 -18.95
CA CYS A 76 13.59 -0.32 -18.84
C CYS A 76 12.14 -0.39 -19.28
N LYS A 77 11.81 -1.22 -20.28
CA LYS A 77 10.42 -1.57 -20.62
C LYS A 77 9.71 -2.19 -19.43
N TYR A 78 10.40 -3.08 -18.71
CA TYR A 78 9.86 -3.71 -17.52
C TYR A 78 9.60 -2.69 -16.40
N ILE A 79 10.56 -1.83 -16.04
CA ILE A 79 10.36 -0.81 -14.99
C ILE A 79 9.28 0.20 -15.38
N MET A 80 9.23 0.62 -16.65
CA MET A 80 8.13 1.44 -17.19
C MET A 80 6.78 0.74 -17.05
N ALA A 81 6.69 -0.55 -17.38
CA ALA A 81 5.47 -1.32 -17.22
C ALA A 81 5.06 -1.46 -15.75
N VAL A 82 6.03 -1.73 -14.85
CA VAL A 82 5.82 -1.77 -13.40
C VAL A 82 5.21 -0.45 -12.91
N ALA A 83 5.79 0.68 -13.30
CA ALA A 83 5.32 2.00 -12.89
C ALA A 83 3.98 2.39 -13.53
N ALA A 84 3.76 2.08 -14.81
CA ALA A 84 2.52 2.42 -15.51
C ALA A 84 1.33 1.61 -15.00
N ILE A 85 1.49 0.29 -14.82
CA ILE A 85 0.44 -0.56 -14.23
C ILE A 85 0.18 -0.12 -12.78
N GLY A 86 1.25 0.12 -12.01
CA GLY A 86 1.14 0.61 -10.65
C GLY A 86 0.40 1.95 -10.55
N LEU A 87 0.66 2.89 -11.47
CA LEU A 87 -0.02 4.18 -11.56
C LEU A 87 -1.53 4.01 -11.77
N VAL A 88 -1.93 3.20 -12.76
CA VAL A 88 -3.35 2.99 -13.08
C VAL A 88 -4.08 2.39 -11.88
N ILE A 89 -3.47 1.43 -11.20
CA ILE A 89 -4.12 0.76 -10.07
C ILE A 89 -4.16 1.66 -8.84
N SER A 90 -3.08 2.37 -8.52
CA SER A 90 -3.09 3.35 -7.42
C SER A 90 -4.10 4.47 -7.65
N PHE A 91 -4.44 4.79 -8.90
CA PHE A 91 -5.52 5.73 -9.20
C PHE A 91 -6.88 5.17 -8.78
N PHE A 92 -7.18 3.92 -9.10
CA PHE A 92 -8.41 3.26 -8.65
C PHE A 92 -8.46 3.10 -7.13
N GLU A 93 -7.34 2.75 -6.49
CA GLU A 93 -7.26 2.65 -5.04
C GLU A 93 -7.43 4.02 -4.34
N PHE A 94 -6.91 5.09 -4.93
CA PHE A 94 -7.16 6.46 -4.46
C PHE A 94 -8.67 6.78 -4.46
N TRP A 95 -9.36 6.51 -5.56
CA TRP A 95 -10.81 6.71 -5.63
C TRP A 95 -11.58 5.81 -4.68
N TYR A 96 -11.13 4.56 -4.53
CA TYR A 96 -11.72 3.65 -3.56
C TYR A 96 -11.59 4.23 -2.14
N ALA A 97 -10.40 4.68 -1.73
CA ALA A 97 -10.16 5.30 -0.43
C ALA A 97 -10.96 6.62 -0.24
N PHE A 98 -11.13 7.43 -1.29
CA PHE A 98 -11.96 8.63 -1.27
C PHE A 98 -13.43 8.29 -0.98
N LEU A 99 -13.98 7.30 -1.67
CA LEU A 99 -15.34 6.83 -1.42
C LEU A 99 -15.50 6.28 0.01
N GLY A 100 -14.44 5.71 0.60
CA GLY A 100 -14.43 5.18 1.96
C GLY A 100 -14.66 6.21 3.06
N ILE A 101 -14.40 7.48 2.77
CA ILE A 101 -14.71 8.60 3.68
C ILE A 101 -16.24 8.73 3.85
N PHE A 102 -17.02 8.47 2.79
CA PHE A 102 -18.46 8.68 2.79
C PHE A 102 -19.25 7.39 3.03
N PHE A 103 -18.71 6.24 2.63
CA PHE A 103 -19.45 4.99 2.57
C PHE A 103 -18.91 3.91 3.53
N LYS A 104 -19.62 3.67 4.63
CA LYS A 104 -19.23 2.71 5.67
C LYS A 104 -19.12 1.25 5.21
N TRP A 105 -19.80 0.85 4.14
CA TRP A 105 -19.77 -0.53 3.65
C TRP A 105 -18.36 -0.98 3.19
N GLN A 106 -17.51 -0.04 2.77
CA GLN A 106 -16.16 -0.35 2.33
C GLN A 106 -15.27 -0.88 3.46
N GLN A 107 -15.54 -0.50 4.71
CA GLN A 107 -14.82 -1.05 5.88
C GLN A 107 -14.95 -2.57 5.97
N LYS A 108 -16.09 -3.12 5.52
CA LYS A 108 -16.34 -4.56 5.53
C LYS A 108 -15.57 -5.30 4.45
N LEU A 109 -15.06 -4.60 3.45
CA LEU A 109 -14.27 -5.18 2.34
C LEU A 109 -12.76 -5.07 2.55
N TRP A 110 -12.32 -4.79 3.79
CA TRP A 110 -10.91 -4.64 4.13
C TRP A 110 -10.04 -5.83 3.70
N TYR A 111 -10.57 -7.05 3.68
CA TYR A 111 -9.83 -8.25 3.27
C TYR A 111 -9.52 -8.26 1.76
N ILE A 112 -10.46 -7.82 0.92
CA ILE A 112 -10.26 -7.70 -0.53
C ILE A 112 -9.22 -6.61 -0.79
N GLU A 113 -9.40 -5.47 -0.15
CA GLU A 113 -8.49 -4.34 -0.28
C GLU A 113 -7.08 -4.69 0.22
N SER A 114 -6.94 -5.38 1.35
CA SER A 114 -5.66 -5.88 1.85
C SER A 114 -5.02 -6.86 0.88
N ALA A 115 -5.78 -7.76 0.25
CA ALA A 115 -5.25 -8.69 -0.74
C ALA A 115 -4.68 -7.97 -1.97
N ILE A 116 -5.37 -6.94 -2.47
CA ILE A 116 -4.89 -6.08 -3.56
C ILE A 116 -3.60 -5.37 -3.12
N ASN A 117 -3.59 -4.75 -1.93
CA ASN A 117 -2.40 -4.06 -1.43
C ASN A 117 -1.20 -5.01 -1.21
N VAL A 118 -1.42 -6.25 -0.76
CA VAL A 118 -0.37 -7.28 -0.65
C VAL A 118 0.19 -7.66 -2.03
N PHE A 119 -0.68 -7.84 -3.02
CA PHE A 119 -0.25 -8.11 -4.39
C PHE A 119 0.60 -6.95 -4.92
N PHE A 120 0.17 -5.70 -4.74
CA PHE A 120 0.93 -4.56 -5.23
C PHE A 120 2.19 -4.29 -4.40
N TRP A 121 2.19 -4.60 -3.11
CA TRP A 121 3.42 -4.63 -2.30
C TRP A 121 4.46 -5.56 -2.93
N ALA A 122 4.07 -6.79 -3.29
CA ALA A 122 4.95 -7.73 -3.98
C ALA A 122 5.34 -7.24 -5.38
N TRP A 123 4.42 -6.64 -6.13
CA TRP A 123 4.68 -6.04 -7.44
C TRP A 123 5.80 -4.99 -7.39
N TRP A 124 5.71 -4.05 -6.46
CA TRP A 124 6.72 -3.01 -6.27
C TRP A 124 8.03 -3.57 -5.69
N LEU A 125 7.95 -4.59 -4.82
CA LEU A 125 9.14 -5.28 -4.32
C LEU A 125 9.95 -5.92 -5.46
N VAL A 126 9.29 -6.65 -6.35
CA VAL A 126 9.96 -7.26 -7.52
C VAL A 126 10.53 -6.17 -8.41
N GLY A 127 9.79 -5.09 -8.67
CA GLY A 127 10.28 -3.93 -9.40
C GLY A 127 11.56 -3.33 -8.79
N ALA A 128 11.58 -3.12 -7.48
CA ALA A 128 12.70 -2.58 -6.74
C ALA A 128 13.93 -3.51 -6.77
N ILE A 129 13.75 -4.81 -6.54
CA ILE A 129 14.83 -5.81 -6.60
C ILE A 129 15.44 -5.85 -7.99
N VAL A 130 14.62 -5.87 -9.04
CA VAL A 130 15.10 -5.88 -10.43
C VAL A 130 15.88 -4.60 -10.73
N ALA A 131 15.44 -3.45 -10.22
CA ALA A 131 16.16 -2.19 -10.39
C ALA A 131 17.51 -2.15 -9.67
N THR A 132 17.56 -2.58 -8.41
CA THR A 132 18.80 -2.68 -7.64
C THR A 132 19.78 -3.67 -8.26
N ALA A 133 19.29 -4.83 -8.74
CA ALA A 133 20.12 -5.87 -9.33
C ALA A 133 20.67 -5.50 -10.72
N ALA A 134 19.92 -4.70 -11.49
CA ALA A 134 20.32 -4.22 -12.80
C ALA A 134 21.18 -2.94 -12.75
N ARG A 135 21.43 -2.40 -11.56
CA ARG A 135 22.12 -1.12 -11.37
C ARG A 135 23.53 -1.13 -12.00
N PRO A 136 23.89 -0.12 -12.82
CA PRO A 136 25.23 0.02 -13.35
C PRO A 136 26.26 0.34 -12.25
N SER A 137 27.54 0.08 -12.51
CA SER A 137 28.61 0.45 -11.57
C SER A 137 28.71 1.97 -11.41
N THR A 138 29.19 2.41 -10.25
CA THR A 138 29.33 3.84 -9.91
C THR A 138 30.22 4.60 -10.90
N GLY A 139 31.26 3.95 -11.46
CA GLY A 139 32.11 4.53 -12.49
C GLY A 139 31.36 4.85 -13.78
N MET A 140 30.49 3.95 -14.24
CA MET A 140 29.65 4.19 -15.43
C MET A 140 28.60 5.27 -15.18
N LEU A 141 28.01 5.29 -13.99
CA LEU A 141 27.03 6.30 -13.58
C LEU A 141 27.61 7.72 -13.56
N ASN A 142 28.87 7.86 -13.12
CA ASN A 142 29.57 9.14 -13.11
C ASN A 142 30.00 9.57 -14.51
N LEU A 143 30.42 8.62 -15.37
CA LEU A 143 30.84 8.92 -16.75
C LEU A 143 29.69 9.50 -17.58
N HIS A 144 28.46 9.03 -17.36
CA HIS A 144 27.27 9.45 -18.10
C HIS A 144 26.41 10.47 -17.35
N ASN A 145 26.86 10.97 -16.18
CA ASN A 145 26.13 11.95 -15.36
C ASN A 145 24.67 11.58 -14.98
N ASN A 146 24.29 10.30 -15.08
CA ASN A 146 22.91 9.85 -14.85
C ASN A 146 22.66 9.40 -13.41
N ARG A 147 23.69 9.39 -12.55
CA ARG A 147 23.66 8.85 -11.16
C ARG A 147 22.43 9.27 -10.35
N THR A 148 22.02 10.53 -10.45
CA THR A 148 20.89 11.07 -9.68
C THR A 148 19.56 10.44 -10.10
N GLU A 149 19.33 10.30 -11.41
CA GLU A 149 18.08 9.76 -11.95
C GLU A 149 17.93 8.27 -11.64
N VAL A 150 19.02 7.51 -11.78
CA VAL A 150 19.09 6.08 -11.45
C VAL A 150 18.74 5.83 -9.99
N ASN A 151 19.42 6.56 -9.10
CA ASN A 151 19.19 6.43 -7.66
C ASN A 151 17.78 6.91 -7.28
N ALA A 152 17.24 7.92 -7.98
CA ALA A 152 15.87 8.37 -7.77
C ALA A 152 14.87 7.28 -8.15
N VAL A 153 14.97 6.67 -9.34
CA VAL A 153 14.08 5.58 -9.76
C VAL A 153 14.14 4.41 -8.78
N GLU A 154 15.34 3.98 -8.39
CA GLU A 154 15.52 2.91 -7.41
C GLU A 154 14.87 3.26 -6.06
N ALA A 155 15.14 4.46 -5.53
CA ALA A 155 14.57 4.91 -4.26
C ALA A 155 13.03 5.02 -4.32
N LEU A 156 12.47 5.51 -5.42
CA LEU A 156 11.03 5.64 -5.61
C LEU A 156 10.32 4.28 -5.70
N LEU A 157 10.95 3.27 -6.33
CA LEU A 157 10.43 1.90 -6.35
C LEU A 157 10.37 1.30 -4.93
N TRP A 158 11.44 1.46 -4.14
CA TRP A 158 11.47 1.04 -2.74
C TRP A 158 10.45 1.81 -1.89
N ALA A 159 10.31 3.12 -2.11
CA ALA A 159 9.34 3.94 -1.40
C ALA A 159 7.90 3.50 -1.69
N ASN A 160 7.56 3.22 -2.95
CA ASN A 160 6.25 2.68 -3.32
C ASN A 160 5.97 1.33 -2.64
N MET A 161 6.94 0.42 -2.61
CA MET A 161 6.81 -0.84 -1.89
C MET A 161 6.49 -0.59 -0.40
N CYS A 162 7.23 0.29 0.28
CA CYS A 162 6.97 0.63 1.68
C CYS A 162 5.58 1.25 1.89
N LEU A 163 5.14 2.14 0.99
CA LEU A 163 3.81 2.76 1.09
C LEU A 163 2.68 1.72 0.95
N TYR A 164 2.81 0.76 0.04
CA TYR A 164 1.86 -0.35 -0.06
C TYR A 164 1.88 -1.22 1.20
N PHE A 165 3.05 -1.47 1.79
CA PHE A 165 3.15 -2.20 3.06
C PHE A 165 2.35 -1.49 4.16
N PHE A 166 2.49 -0.17 4.29
CA PHE A 166 1.70 0.60 5.26
C PHE A 166 0.20 0.62 4.91
N ASN A 167 -0.18 0.63 3.64
CA ASN A 167 -1.59 0.57 3.23
C ASN A 167 -2.27 -0.75 3.62
N ILE A 168 -1.55 -1.87 3.65
CA ILE A 168 -2.07 -3.14 4.19
C ILE A 168 -2.44 -2.97 5.66
N PHE A 169 -1.54 -2.36 6.45
CA PHE A 169 -1.79 -2.10 7.87
C PHE A 169 -2.96 -1.12 8.07
N LEU A 170 -3.02 -0.05 7.27
CA LEU A 170 -4.13 0.92 7.33
C LEU A 170 -5.48 0.29 6.97
N ALA A 171 -5.55 -0.62 5.99
CA ALA A 171 -6.78 -1.32 5.65
C ALA A 171 -7.34 -2.10 6.85
N PHE A 172 -6.48 -2.86 7.55
CA PHE A 172 -6.86 -3.54 8.78
C PHE A 172 -7.23 -2.55 9.89
N LEU A 173 -6.43 -1.50 10.10
CA LEU A 173 -6.65 -0.53 11.18
C LEU A 173 -7.98 0.22 11.01
N ILE A 174 -8.34 0.60 9.79
CA ILE A 174 -9.61 1.26 9.47
C ILE A 174 -10.79 0.36 9.84
N TYR A 175 -10.74 -0.92 9.46
CA TYR A 175 -11.76 -1.89 9.86
C TYR A 175 -11.82 -2.06 11.38
N TRP A 176 -10.66 -2.26 12.02
CA TRP A 176 -10.57 -2.44 13.46
C TRP A 176 -11.16 -1.25 14.22
N VAL A 177 -10.77 -0.02 13.86
CA VAL A 177 -11.28 1.20 14.49
C VAL A 177 -12.78 1.39 14.19
N GLY A 178 -13.22 1.11 12.95
CA GLY A 178 -14.64 1.20 12.59
C GLY A 178 -15.53 0.24 13.39
N GLU A 179 -15.08 -0.99 13.60
CA GLU A 179 -15.87 -2.03 14.29
C GLU A 179 -15.79 -1.93 15.82
N THR A 180 -14.60 -1.63 16.36
CA THR A 180 -14.33 -1.67 17.82
C THR A 180 -14.25 -0.29 18.47
N GLY A 181 -14.26 0.79 17.68
CA GLY A 181 -13.95 2.13 18.17
C GLY A 181 -12.48 2.32 18.57
N GLY A 182 -11.58 1.43 18.12
CA GLY A 182 -10.15 1.44 18.47
C GLY A 182 -9.86 0.91 19.88
N TRP A 183 -10.81 0.18 20.47
CA TRP A 183 -10.65 -0.39 21.80
C TRP A 183 -9.72 -1.62 21.79
N ILE A 184 -8.77 -1.65 22.71
CA ILE A 184 -7.88 -2.80 22.93
C ILE A 184 -8.44 -3.58 24.12
N PRO A 185 -8.88 -4.85 23.95
CA PRO A 185 -9.42 -5.64 25.04
C PRO A 185 -8.38 -5.83 26.14
N THR A 186 -8.68 -5.41 27.36
CA THR A 186 -7.80 -5.68 28.50
C THR A 186 -8.23 -6.93 29.26
N VAL A 187 -7.32 -7.55 30.02
CA VAL A 187 -7.61 -8.73 30.86
C VAL A 187 -8.74 -8.46 31.86
N ALA A 188 -8.91 -7.20 32.28
CA ALA A 188 -10.00 -6.80 33.17
C ALA A 188 -11.38 -6.90 32.47
N ASP A 189 -11.46 -6.57 31.19
CA ASP A 189 -12.71 -6.60 30.44
C ASP A 189 -13.20 -8.04 30.20
N TYR A 190 -12.28 -8.98 29.99
CA TYR A 190 -12.61 -10.41 29.92
C TYR A 190 -13.15 -10.97 31.24
N ARG A 191 -12.65 -10.50 32.39
CA ARG A 191 -13.16 -10.89 33.71
C ARG A 191 -14.59 -10.40 33.96
N VAL A 192 -14.91 -9.21 33.47
CA VAL A 192 -16.27 -8.65 33.58
C VAL A 192 -17.25 -9.41 32.68
N LEU A 193 -16.85 -9.73 31.44
CA LEU A 193 -17.69 -10.52 30.53
C LEU A 193 -17.98 -11.91 31.08
N THR A 194 -16.96 -12.59 31.63
CA THR A 194 -17.13 -13.92 32.23
C THR A 194 -17.98 -13.89 33.50
N SER A 195 -17.93 -12.84 34.32
CA SER A 195 -18.84 -12.71 35.47
C SER A 195 -20.29 -12.45 35.05
N VAL A 196 -20.51 -11.62 34.03
CA VAL A 196 -21.85 -11.32 33.51
C VAL A 196 -22.49 -12.56 32.86
N GLU A 197 -21.72 -13.35 32.13
CA GLU A 197 -22.18 -14.60 31.53
C GLU A 197 -22.53 -15.66 32.60
N LYS A 198 -21.77 -15.68 33.69
CA LYS A 198 -22.03 -16.56 34.85
C LYS A 198 -23.29 -16.17 35.61
N ASP A 199 -23.54 -14.86 35.78
CA ASP A 199 -24.76 -14.37 36.42
C ASP A 199 -26.01 -14.60 35.55
N GLN A 200 -25.90 -14.45 34.22
CA GLN A 200 -27.01 -14.75 33.30
C GLN A 200 -27.35 -16.24 33.23
N THR A 201 -26.36 -17.12 33.30
CA THR A 201 -26.60 -18.57 33.35
C THR A 201 -27.21 -19.00 34.68
N LEU A 202 -26.80 -18.38 35.80
CA LEU A 202 -27.43 -18.59 37.11
C LEU A 202 -28.88 -18.08 37.16
N SER A 203 -29.16 -16.91 36.59
CA SER A 203 -30.52 -16.35 36.50
C SER A 203 -31.45 -17.26 35.70
N LYS A 204 -31.02 -17.73 34.52
CA LYS A 204 -31.82 -18.66 33.70
C LYS A 204 -32.03 -20.02 34.37
N GLY A 205 -31.06 -20.51 35.11
CA GLY A 205 -31.21 -21.73 35.91
C GLY A 205 -32.23 -21.57 37.05
N ALA A 206 -32.26 -20.39 37.70
CA ALA A 206 -33.22 -20.09 38.74
C ALA A 206 -34.66 -19.95 38.22
N GLU A 207 -34.84 -19.34 37.03
CA GLU A 207 -36.15 -19.23 36.38
C GLU A 207 -36.72 -20.60 35.96
N MET A 208 -35.89 -21.49 35.41
CA MET A 208 -36.33 -22.86 35.06
C MET A 208 -36.75 -23.68 36.29
N HIS A 209 -36.08 -23.53 37.43
CA HIS A 209 -36.45 -24.23 38.65
C HIS A 209 -37.75 -23.70 39.28
N GLN A 210 -38.11 -22.43 39.07
CA GLN A 210 -39.39 -21.88 39.50
C GLN A 210 -40.56 -22.36 38.62
N GLU A 211 -40.34 -22.59 37.32
CA GLU A 211 -41.37 -23.16 36.43
C GLU A 211 -41.63 -24.65 36.68
N GLU A 212 -40.63 -25.43 37.10
CA GLU A 212 -40.83 -26.85 37.45
C GLU A 212 -41.53 -27.10 38.80
N SER A 213 -41.63 -26.07 39.65
CA SER A 213 -42.21 -26.17 41.00
C SER A 213 -43.58 -25.50 41.17
N ALA A 214 -44.17 -25.02 40.07
CA ALA A 214 -45.55 -24.52 39.97
C ALA A 214 -46.48 -25.53 39.27
#